data_AF-A0A4R1CFV8-F1
#
_entry.id   AF-A0A4R1CFV8-F1
#
_cell.length_a   1.000
_cell.length_b   1.000
_cell.length_c   1.000
_cell.angle_alpha   90.00
_cell.angle_beta   90.00
_cell.angle_gamma   90.00
#
_symmetry.space_group_name_H-M   'P 1'
#
loop_
_entity.id
_entity.type
_entity.pdbx_description
1 polymer ?
#
loop_
_entity_poly.entity_id
_entity_poly.type
_entity_poly.pdbx_seq_one_letter_code
_entity_poly.pdbx_strand_id
1 'polypeptide(L)'
;MPFEITGGLPDFNEIDPVAEVSPIRAAATDFRASRLARDVFVDVGTTNISSNISRNGVPVGPLAIDPGLLGTFIVDKPVLLVKVVSQSVAPGTPVPVGTTVNVVMARPFDLPIKVITGVHEAFKDLSVAQVFDKIVPGHPEVNGIVTRAISDQVTPADTVAVKAIFSGAGVEITDEPGHDLDAALETLKAIKTFGG
;
A
#
# COMPACT_ATOMS: atom_id res chain seq x y z
N MET A 1 45.83 -85.92 0.39
CA MET A 1 45.65 -84.55 -0.15
C MET A 1 44.98 -83.72 0.93
N PRO A 2 45.71 -82.76 1.54
CA PRO A 2 45.31 -82.00 2.71
C PRO A 2 44.75 -80.62 2.34
N PHE A 3 43.88 -80.06 3.18
CA PHE A 3 43.77 -78.62 3.37
C PHE A 3 43.58 -78.38 4.87
N GLU A 4 44.69 -78.07 5.53
CA GLU A 4 44.74 -77.54 6.89
C GLU A 4 44.28 -76.08 6.86
N ILE A 5 43.31 -75.75 7.72
CA ILE A 5 42.88 -74.37 7.95
C ILE A 5 43.67 -73.85 9.14
N THR A 6 44.71 -73.08 8.83
CA THR A 6 45.57 -72.37 9.79
C THR A 6 45.29 -70.88 9.69
N GLY A 7 45.03 -70.23 10.83
CA GLY A 7 44.92 -68.78 10.97
C GLY A 7 43.78 -68.44 11.94
N GLY A 8 44.03 -68.14 13.21
CA GLY A 8 45.07 -67.27 13.74
C GLY A 8 44.43 -65.91 13.99
N LEU A 9 43.82 -65.74 15.17
CA LEU A 9 43.23 -64.48 15.63
C LEU A 9 44.36 -63.45 15.81
N PRO A 10 44.32 -62.26 15.17
CA PRO A 10 45.17 -61.16 15.57
C PRO A 10 44.59 -60.46 16.79
N ASP A 11 45.52 -60.20 17.70
CA ASP A 11 45.42 -59.68 19.05
C ASP A 11 44.81 -58.27 19.12
N PHE A 12 44.06 -58.02 20.19
CA PHE A 12 43.61 -56.70 20.60
C PHE A 12 44.71 -56.04 21.44
N ASN A 13 45.64 -55.30 20.84
CA ASN A 13 46.39 -54.21 21.50
C ASN A 13 47.48 -53.63 20.59
N GLU A 14 47.27 -52.41 20.09
CA GLU A 14 48.25 -51.31 20.01
C GLU A 14 47.62 -50.20 19.16
N ILE A 15 47.02 -49.22 19.82
CA ILE A 15 46.80 -47.90 19.23
C ILE A 15 47.75 -46.97 19.95
N ASP A 16 48.84 -46.61 19.28
CA ASP A 16 49.75 -45.54 19.65
C ASP A 16 48.98 -44.21 19.82
N PRO A 17 49.14 -43.49 20.95
CA PRO A 17 48.52 -42.20 21.16
C PRO A 17 49.49 -41.08 20.78
N VAL A 18 49.63 -40.73 19.50
CA VAL A 18 50.26 -39.46 19.11
C VAL A 18 49.66 -38.88 17.83
N ALA A 19 48.75 -37.92 18.00
CA ALA A 19 48.73 -36.67 17.22
C ALA A 19 47.61 -35.77 17.74
N GLU A 20 47.96 -34.86 18.64
CA GLU A 20 47.23 -33.60 18.81
C GLU A 20 47.27 -32.86 17.47
N VAL A 21 46.11 -32.70 16.83
CA VAL A 21 45.91 -31.66 15.81
C VAL A 21 44.67 -30.88 16.20
N SER A 22 44.94 -29.64 16.61
CA SER A 22 44.03 -28.59 17.04
C SER A 22 42.68 -28.56 16.33
N PRO A 23 41.56 -28.30 17.05
CA PRO A 23 40.32 -27.93 16.39
C PRO A 23 40.54 -26.57 15.71
N ILE A 24 40.51 -26.55 14.37
CA ILE A 24 40.38 -25.34 13.59
C ILE A 24 39.09 -24.66 14.06
N ARG A 25 39.23 -23.59 14.83
CA ARG A 25 38.16 -22.63 15.11
C ARG A 25 37.72 -22.03 13.78
N ALA A 26 36.68 -22.60 13.17
CA ALA A 26 35.97 -21.94 12.09
C ALA A 26 35.23 -20.75 12.70
N ALA A 27 35.73 -19.56 12.35
CA ALA A 27 35.25 -18.27 12.81
C ALA A 27 33.78 -18.05 12.43
N ALA A 28 32.96 -17.81 13.44
CA ALA A 28 31.67 -17.15 13.27
C ALA A 28 31.91 -15.64 13.23
N THR A 29 32.25 -15.10 12.06
CA THR A 29 32.26 -13.65 11.82
C THR A 29 31.96 -13.37 10.34
N ASP A 30 31.05 -12.41 10.13
CA ASP A 30 30.82 -11.68 8.88
C ASP A 30 29.97 -12.32 7.77
N PHE A 31 28.72 -12.63 8.14
CA PHE A 31 27.59 -12.61 7.21
C PHE A 31 27.10 -11.17 6.98
N ARG A 32 27.92 -10.24 6.50
CA ARG A 32 27.45 -8.90 6.04
C ARG A 32 28.30 -8.33 4.90
N ALA A 33 27.58 -7.71 3.98
CA ALA A 33 28.02 -6.78 2.93
C ALA A 33 28.59 -7.39 1.63
N SER A 34 27.69 -7.75 0.71
CA SER A 34 27.64 -7.12 -0.64
C SER A 34 26.55 -7.76 -1.50
N ARG A 35 25.27 -7.48 -1.20
CA ARG A 35 24.27 -7.35 -2.26
C ARG A 35 23.94 -5.88 -2.35
N LEU A 36 24.59 -5.21 -3.29
CA LEU A 36 24.13 -3.91 -3.79
C LEU A 36 22.70 -4.13 -4.27
N ALA A 37 21.73 -3.63 -3.49
CA ALA A 37 20.38 -3.42 -3.97
C ALA A 37 20.49 -2.48 -5.17
N ARG A 38 20.30 -3.01 -6.37
CA ARG A 38 20.02 -2.18 -7.53
C ARG A 38 18.54 -1.88 -7.43
N ASP A 39 18.21 -0.65 -7.07
CA ASP A 39 16.87 -0.13 -7.23
C ASP A 39 16.56 -0.17 -8.73
N VAL A 40 15.67 -1.08 -9.13
CA VAL A 40 15.12 -1.10 -10.48
C VAL A 40 13.93 -0.13 -10.47
N PHE A 41 14.19 1.10 -10.91
CA PHE A 41 13.12 2.04 -11.23
C PHE A 41 12.41 1.53 -12.48
N VAL A 42 11.19 1.02 -12.31
CA VAL A 42 10.31 0.72 -13.45
C VAL A 42 9.56 2.00 -13.78
N ASP A 43 10.08 2.72 -14.78
CA ASP A 43 9.36 3.80 -15.43
C ASP A 43 8.21 3.19 -16.26
N VAL A 44 6.97 3.43 -15.81
CA VAL A 44 5.74 3.01 -16.53
C VAL A 44 5.29 4.04 -17.58
N GLY A 45 6.14 5.02 -17.88
CA GLY A 45 5.96 5.94 -18.99
C GLY A 45 6.19 5.25 -20.34
N THR A 46 5.09 4.96 -21.05
CA THR A 46 5.01 4.91 -22.53
C THR A 46 5.58 3.72 -23.31
N THR A 47 6.05 2.64 -22.67
CA THR A 47 6.49 1.45 -23.42
C THR A 47 5.37 0.41 -23.52
N ASN A 48 4.93 0.09 -24.75
CA ASN A 48 3.95 -0.95 -25.03
C ASN A 48 4.31 -2.26 -24.31
N ILE A 49 3.40 -2.73 -23.47
CA ILE A 49 3.54 -3.98 -22.72
C ILE A 49 3.43 -5.15 -23.72
N SER A 50 4.58 -5.67 -24.17
CA SER A 50 4.62 -6.93 -24.91
C SER A 50 4.61 -8.08 -23.89
N SER A 51 3.41 -8.56 -23.55
CA SER A 51 3.29 -9.79 -22.77
C SER A 51 3.45 -11.00 -23.69
N ASN A 52 4.54 -11.76 -23.52
CA ASN A 52 4.70 -13.07 -24.17
C ASN A 52 3.81 -14.10 -23.46
N ILE A 53 2.55 -14.19 -23.88
CA ILE A 53 1.59 -15.15 -23.35
C ILE A 53 1.65 -16.40 -24.22
N SER A 54 2.15 -17.50 -23.67
CA SER A 54 2.02 -18.81 -24.28
C SER A 54 0.85 -19.57 -23.65
N ARG A 55 0.00 -20.19 -24.47
CA ARG A 55 -1.06 -21.09 -24.01
C ARG A 55 -0.72 -22.48 -24.50
N ASN A 56 -0.43 -23.40 -23.57
CA ASN A 56 0.01 -24.77 -23.89
C ASN A 56 1.29 -24.83 -24.74
N GLY A 57 2.26 -23.93 -24.51
CA GLY A 57 3.53 -23.89 -25.25
C GLY A 57 3.45 -23.27 -26.64
N VAL A 58 2.28 -22.84 -27.10
CA VAL A 58 2.12 -22.09 -28.36
C VAL A 58 2.17 -20.59 -28.06
N PRO A 59 3.09 -19.83 -28.68
CA PRO A 59 3.12 -18.38 -28.53
C PRO A 59 1.86 -17.78 -29.16
N VAL A 60 1.08 -17.05 -28.36
CA VAL A 60 -0.06 -16.29 -28.86
C VAL A 60 0.46 -14.90 -29.21
N GLY A 61 0.46 -14.56 -30.50
CA GLY A 61 0.86 -13.24 -30.95
C GLY A 61 -0.09 -12.15 -30.42
N PRO A 62 0.38 -10.91 -30.26
CA PRO A 62 -0.47 -9.81 -29.84
C PRO A 62 -1.59 -9.61 -30.89
N LEU A 63 -2.84 -9.70 -30.45
CA LEU A 63 -3.96 -9.28 -31.28
C LEU A 63 -3.91 -7.75 -31.43
N ALA A 64 -3.99 -7.26 -32.66
CA ALA A 64 -4.17 -5.84 -32.90
C ALA A 64 -5.55 -5.44 -32.37
N ILE A 65 -5.57 -4.65 -31.30
CA ILE A 65 -6.81 -4.08 -30.77
C ILE A 65 -6.98 -2.70 -31.38
N ASP A 66 -8.16 -2.41 -31.92
CA ASP A 66 -8.51 -1.08 -32.42
C ASP A 66 -8.79 -0.13 -31.22
N PRO A 67 -7.93 0.87 -30.97
CA PRO A 67 -8.10 1.79 -29.84
C PRO A 67 -9.32 2.72 -30.01
N GLY A 68 -9.78 2.97 -31.23
CA GLY A 68 -10.97 3.78 -31.50
C GLY A 68 -12.26 3.09 -31.05
N LEU A 69 -12.31 1.76 -31.18
CA LEU A 69 -13.43 0.94 -30.69
C LEU A 69 -13.39 0.76 -29.17
N LEU A 70 -12.20 0.62 -28.57
CA LEU A 70 -12.07 0.57 -27.11
C LEU A 70 -12.66 1.82 -26.42
N GLY A 71 -12.45 3.00 -27.02
CA GLY A 71 -13.04 4.25 -26.52
C GLY A 71 -14.56 4.18 -26.41
N THR A 72 -15.24 3.56 -27.37
CA THR A 72 -16.72 3.44 -27.35
C THR A 72 -17.26 2.46 -26.31
N PHE A 73 -16.48 1.45 -25.90
CA PHE A 73 -16.91 0.50 -24.85
C PHE A 73 -16.67 1.00 -23.41
N ILE A 74 -15.79 1.99 -23.23
CA ILE A 74 -15.40 2.52 -21.92
C ILE A 74 -16.24 3.75 -21.54
N VAL A 75 -16.77 4.50 -22.51
CA VAL A 75 -17.52 5.75 -22.28
C VAL A 75 -18.82 5.55 -21.49
N ASP A 76 -19.46 4.38 -21.58
CA ASP A 76 -20.74 4.10 -20.89
C ASP A 76 -20.61 3.29 -19.58
N LYS A 77 -19.39 2.94 -19.16
CA LYS A 77 -19.21 2.25 -17.88
C LYS A 77 -18.84 3.27 -16.81
N PRO A 78 -19.61 3.38 -15.70
CA PRO A 78 -19.22 4.24 -14.61
C PRO A 78 -17.83 3.80 -14.14
N VAL A 79 -16.87 4.73 -14.14
CA VAL A 79 -15.54 4.49 -13.59
C VAL A 79 -15.76 4.18 -12.11
N LEU A 80 -15.70 2.89 -11.76
CA LEU A 80 -15.77 2.45 -10.38
C LEU A 80 -14.45 2.85 -9.71
N LEU A 81 -14.39 4.08 -9.22
CA LEU A 81 -13.36 4.48 -8.27
C LEU A 81 -13.60 3.65 -7.01
N VAL A 82 -12.78 2.62 -6.81
CA VAL A 82 -12.74 1.85 -5.57
C VAL A 82 -11.54 2.32 -4.77
N LYS A 83 -11.77 2.71 -3.51
CA LYS A 83 -10.69 3.06 -2.58
C LYS A 83 -10.61 2.03 -1.47
N VAL A 84 -9.37 1.74 -1.05
CA VAL A 84 -9.09 0.86 0.08
C VAL A 84 -9.44 1.61 1.36
N VAL A 85 -10.40 1.09 2.12
CA VAL A 85 -10.83 1.67 3.41
C VAL A 85 -10.05 1.04 4.55
N SER A 86 -9.82 -0.27 4.48
CA SER A 86 -9.03 -0.99 5.47
C SER A 86 -8.31 -2.17 4.85
N GLN A 87 -7.21 -2.56 5.49
CA GLN A 87 -6.44 -3.74 5.16
C GLN A 87 -6.05 -4.46 6.44
N SER A 88 -5.98 -5.79 6.39
CA SER A 88 -5.66 -6.63 7.56
C SER A 88 -4.23 -6.47 8.06
N VAL A 89 -3.36 -5.84 7.27
CA VAL A 89 -1.95 -5.58 7.58
C VAL A 89 -1.73 -4.08 7.54
N ALA A 90 -1.12 -3.48 8.57
CA ALA A 90 -0.87 -2.05 8.58
C ALA A 90 0.07 -1.63 7.42
N PRO A 91 -0.17 -0.47 6.78
CA PRO A 91 0.73 0.04 5.74
C PRO A 91 2.19 0.10 6.21
N GLY A 92 3.12 -0.31 5.35
CA GLY A 92 4.55 -0.32 5.67
C GLY A 92 5.04 -1.53 6.48
N THR A 93 4.16 -2.48 6.83
CA THR A 93 4.56 -3.70 7.54
C THR A 93 5.18 -4.72 6.56
N PRO A 94 6.41 -5.20 6.79
CA PRO A 94 6.98 -6.28 6.00
C PRO A 94 6.19 -7.58 6.22
N VAL A 95 5.76 -8.23 5.14
CA VAL A 95 5.07 -9.53 5.20
C VAL A 95 5.80 -10.56 4.34
N PRO A 96 5.84 -11.84 4.75
CA PRO A 96 6.37 -12.90 3.91
C PRO A 96 5.62 -13.01 2.58
N VAL A 97 6.35 -13.34 1.50
CA VAL A 97 5.76 -13.59 0.18
C VAL A 97 4.75 -14.74 0.29
N GLY A 98 3.55 -14.54 -0.25
CA GLY A 98 2.44 -15.51 -0.18
C GLY A 98 1.46 -15.26 0.97
N THR A 99 1.68 -14.25 1.81
CA THR A 99 0.71 -13.86 2.85
C THR A 99 -0.57 -13.32 2.21
N THR A 100 -1.73 -13.87 2.60
CA THR A 100 -3.03 -13.35 2.17
C THR A 100 -3.34 -12.05 2.93
N VAL A 101 -3.53 -10.95 2.19
CA VAL A 101 -3.93 -9.66 2.76
C VAL A 101 -5.39 -9.41 2.39
N ASN A 102 -6.24 -9.27 3.40
CA ASN A 102 -7.63 -8.91 3.18
C ASN A 102 -7.72 -7.40 3.00
N VAL A 103 -8.35 -6.96 1.92
CA VAL A 103 -8.54 -5.55 1.59
C VAL A 103 -10.03 -5.27 1.49
N VAL A 104 -10.52 -4.32 2.27
CA VAL A 104 -11.90 -3.84 2.18
C VAL A 104 -11.92 -2.63 1.28
N MET A 105 -12.60 -2.77 0.14
CA MET A 105 -12.81 -1.70 -0.82
C MET A 105 -14.22 -1.12 -0.65
N ALA A 106 -14.33 0.20 -0.64
CA ALA A 106 -15.61 0.88 -0.71
C ALA A 106 -15.68 1.75 -1.96
N ARG A 107 -16.91 1.96 -2.43
CA ARG A 107 -17.19 3.05 -3.37
C ARG A 107 -17.19 4.33 -2.53
N PRO A 108 -16.25 5.27 -2.75
CA PRO A 108 -16.10 6.42 -1.89
C PRO A 108 -17.31 7.34 -1.93
N PHE A 109 -18.05 7.36 -3.05
CA PHE A 109 -19.20 8.26 -3.22
C PHE A 109 -20.38 7.92 -2.29
N ASP A 110 -20.64 6.64 -2.03
CA ASP A 110 -21.76 6.21 -1.16
C ASP A 110 -21.35 6.06 0.31
N LEU A 111 -20.09 6.38 0.65
CA LEU A 111 -19.60 6.24 2.02
C LEU A 111 -20.23 7.31 2.91
N PRO A 112 -20.98 6.95 3.96
CA PRO A 112 -21.49 7.93 4.93
C PRO A 112 -20.31 8.61 5.62
N ILE A 113 -20.31 9.92 5.78
CA ILE A 113 -19.12 10.59 6.33
C ILE A 113 -18.88 10.20 7.81
N LYS A 114 -19.92 9.78 8.54
CA LYS A 114 -19.84 9.32 9.94
C LYS A 114 -18.93 8.11 10.19
N VAL A 115 -18.52 7.35 9.16
CA VAL A 115 -17.52 6.28 9.35
C VAL A 115 -16.11 6.82 9.52
N ILE A 116 -15.88 8.09 9.17
CA ILE A 116 -14.61 8.78 9.37
C ILE A 116 -14.68 9.47 10.74
N THR A 117 -13.64 9.29 11.55
CA THR A 117 -13.56 9.88 12.89
C THR A 117 -13.15 11.34 12.83
N GLY A 118 -13.70 12.17 13.73
CA GLY A 118 -13.30 13.58 13.83
C GLY A 118 -13.92 14.49 12.76
N VAL A 119 -14.90 14.02 12.00
CA VAL A 119 -15.61 14.84 11.01
C VAL A 119 -16.58 15.80 11.70
N HIS A 120 -16.81 16.95 11.08
CA HIS A 120 -17.77 17.95 11.53
C HIS A 120 -19.20 17.39 11.63
N GLU A 121 -19.84 17.57 12.78
CA GLU A 121 -21.13 16.98 13.15
C GLU A 121 -22.24 17.26 12.13
N ALA A 122 -22.30 18.49 11.62
CA ALA A 122 -23.28 18.94 10.64
C ALA A 122 -23.35 18.10 9.35
N PHE A 123 -22.33 17.30 9.05
CA PHE A 123 -22.29 16.47 7.85
C PHE A 123 -22.48 14.98 8.10
N LYS A 124 -22.56 14.51 9.36
CA LYS A 124 -22.55 13.08 9.70
C LYS A 124 -23.56 12.21 8.95
N ASP A 125 -24.72 12.77 8.63
CA ASP A 125 -25.79 12.06 7.92
C ASP A 125 -25.68 12.09 6.39
N LEU A 126 -24.70 12.83 5.86
CA LEU A 126 -24.42 12.92 4.43
C LEU A 126 -23.35 11.92 3.98
N SER A 127 -23.41 11.56 2.71
CA SER A 127 -22.34 10.83 2.03
C SER A 127 -21.19 11.76 1.65
N VAL A 128 -19.97 11.22 1.52
CA VAL A 128 -18.80 11.97 1.05
C VAL A 128 -19.09 12.72 -0.26
N ALA A 129 -19.82 12.10 -1.20
CA ALA A 129 -20.20 12.73 -2.46
C ALA A 129 -21.02 14.01 -2.24
N GLN A 130 -22.07 13.93 -1.41
CA GLN A 130 -22.93 15.07 -1.11
C GLN A 130 -22.17 16.20 -0.43
N VAL A 131 -21.22 15.87 0.46
CA VAL A 131 -20.39 16.90 1.10
C VAL A 131 -19.40 17.50 0.11
N PHE A 132 -18.79 16.69 -0.77
CA PHE A 132 -17.94 17.18 -1.86
C PHE A 132 -18.70 18.17 -2.75
N ASP A 133 -19.89 17.79 -3.23
CA ASP A 133 -20.71 18.61 -4.12
C ASP A 133 -21.18 19.91 -3.45
N LYS A 134 -21.35 19.90 -2.12
CA LYS A 134 -21.76 21.07 -1.35
C LYS A 134 -20.61 22.05 -1.10
N ILE A 135 -19.38 21.57 -0.97
CA ILE A 135 -18.23 22.37 -0.51
C ILE A 135 -17.27 22.73 -1.66
N VAL A 136 -16.95 21.79 -2.56
CA VAL A 136 -15.82 21.94 -3.50
C VAL A 136 -16.11 22.84 -4.71
N PRO A 137 -17.28 22.79 -5.38
CA PRO A 137 -17.53 23.55 -6.62
C PRO A 137 -17.38 25.08 -6.52
N GLY A 138 -17.44 25.65 -5.31
CA GLY A 138 -17.31 27.10 -5.06
C GLY A 138 -15.94 27.55 -4.55
N HIS A 139 -15.02 26.62 -4.25
CA HIS A 139 -13.84 26.91 -3.42
C HIS A 139 -12.58 26.22 -3.95
N PRO A 140 -11.93 26.74 -5.01
CA PRO A 140 -10.71 26.15 -5.57
C PRO A 140 -9.53 26.08 -4.57
N GLU A 141 -9.54 26.94 -3.55
CA GLU A 141 -8.54 27.00 -2.48
C GLU A 141 -8.54 25.78 -1.56
N VAL A 142 -9.64 24.99 -1.52
CA VAL A 142 -9.78 23.81 -0.65
C VAL A 142 -8.62 22.84 -0.85
N ASN A 143 -8.21 22.60 -2.10
CA ASN A 143 -7.10 21.69 -2.38
C ASN A 143 -5.79 22.16 -1.72
N GLY A 144 -5.48 23.45 -1.81
CA GLY A 144 -4.28 24.01 -1.21
C GLY A 144 -4.29 23.98 0.32
N ILE A 145 -5.46 24.26 0.91
CA ILE A 145 -5.67 24.18 2.37
C ILE A 145 -5.48 22.74 2.87
N VAL A 146 -6.10 21.77 2.21
CA VAL A 146 -6.00 20.34 2.59
C VAL A 146 -4.56 19.86 2.47
N THR A 147 -3.84 20.19 1.39
CA THR A 147 -2.43 19.81 1.25
C THR A 147 -1.58 20.35 2.40
N ARG A 148 -1.77 21.61 2.78
CA ARG A 148 -1.07 22.19 3.94
C ARG A 148 -1.48 21.56 5.26
N ALA A 149 -2.77 21.27 5.43
CA ALA A 149 -3.31 20.65 6.64
C ALA A 149 -2.84 19.19 6.85
N ILE A 150 -2.45 18.49 5.79
CA ILE A 150 -1.82 17.16 5.89
C ILE A 150 -0.36 17.26 6.36
N SER A 151 0.33 18.35 6.05
CA SER A 151 1.72 18.60 6.46
C SER A 151 1.84 19.43 7.74
N ASP A 152 0.75 19.62 8.48
CA ASP A 152 0.68 20.45 9.69
C ASP A 152 1.16 21.91 9.49
N GLN A 153 0.96 22.45 8.28
CA GLN A 153 1.36 23.82 7.90
C GLN A 153 0.15 24.74 7.69
N VAL A 154 -0.87 24.62 8.54
CA VAL A 154 -2.09 25.45 8.46
C VAL A 154 -1.73 26.89 8.84
N THR A 155 -1.99 27.83 7.93
CA THR A 155 -1.74 29.26 8.17
C THR A 155 -2.98 29.96 8.74
N PRO A 156 -2.84 31.15 9.35
CA PRO A 156 -3.99 31.95 9.78
C PRO A 156 -4.93 32.35 8.63
N ALA A 157 -4.42 32.46 7.40
CA ALA A 157 -5.24 32.71 6.22
C ALA A 157 -6.12 31.49 5.89
N ASP A 158 -5.59 30.28 6.10
CA ASP A 158 -6.32 29.03 5.88
C ASP A 158 -7.48 28.89 6.87
N THR A 159 -7.29 29.27 8.14
CA THR A 159 -8.36 29.17 9.13
C THR A 159 -9.54 30.11 8.81
N VAL A 160 -9.25 31.31 8.32
CA VAL A 160 -10.28 32.25 7.82
C VAL A 160 -10.99 31.67 6.60
N ALA A 161 -10.24 31.09 5.66
CA ALA A 161 -10.81 30.47 4.47
C ALA A 161 -11.71 29.28 4.82
N VAL A 162 -11.29 28.38 5.72
CA VAL A 162 -12.10 27.24 6.17
C VAL A 162 -13.39 27.71 6.82
N LYS A 163 -13.35 28.75 7.66
CA LYS A 163 -14.56 29.35 8.24
C LYS A 163 -15.50 29.93 7.17
N ALA A 164 -14.95 30.61 6.16
CA ALA A 164 -15.74 31.13 5.06
C ALA A 164 -16.39 30.02 4.21
N ILE A 165 -15.65 28.95 3.93
CA ILE A 165 -16.14 27.77 3.19
C ILE A 165 -17.32 27.11 3.92
N PHE A 166 -17.16 26.83 5.22
CA PHE A 166 -18.21 26.19 6.01
C PHE A 166 -19.43 27.10 6.18
N SER A 167 -19.21 28.39 6.43
CA SER A 167 -20.29 29.38 6.49
C SER A 167 -21.04 29.49 5.17
N GLY A 168 -20.35 29.44 4.03
CA GLY A 168 -20.95 29.39 2.69
C GLY A 168 -21.82 28.14 2.48
N ALA A 169 -21.48 27.03 3.12
CA ALA A 169 -22.28 25.80 3.14
C ALA A 169 -23.42 25.82 4.20
N GLY A 170 -23.61 26.93 4.91
CA GLY A 170 -24.60 27.09 5.98
C GLY A 170 -24.24 26.33 7.27
N VAL A 171 -22.95 26.11 7.51
CA VAL A 171 -22.43 25.41 8.69
C VAL A 171 -21.53 26.36 9.49
N GLU A 172 -21.85 26.55 10.75
CA GLU A 172 -21.04 27.36 11.65
C GLU A 172 -19.94 26.52 12.31
N ILE A 173 -18.73 27.09 12.37
CA ILE A 173 -17.60 26.54 13.13
C ILE A 173 -17.54 27.27 14.47
N THR A 174 -17.64 26.53 15.56
CA THR A 174 -17.61 27.02 16.94
C THR A 174 -16.38 26.48 17.69
N ASP A 175 -16.30 26.67 19.00
CA ASP A 175 -15.26 26.06 19.85
C ASP A 175 -15.75 24.76 20.51
N GLU A 176 -16.94 24.26 20.13
CA GLU A 176 -17.50 23.02 20.66
C GLU A 176 -16.90 21.79 19.96
N PRO A 177 -16.58 20.70 20.69
CA PRO A 177 -16.02 19.49 20.08
C PRO A 177 -16.90 18.95 18.95
N GLY A 178 -16.30 18.72 17.78
CA GLY A 178 -17.02 18.23 16.58
C GLY A 178 -17.73 19.32 15.77
N HIS A 179 -17.76 20.55 16.27
CA HIS A 179 -18.12 21.77 15.52
C HIS A 179 -16.93 22.71 15.35
N ASP A 180 -15.74 22.25 15.74
CA ASP A 180 -14.51 23.03 15.77
C ASP A 180 -13.76 23.04 14.42
N LEU A 181 -12.71 23.86 14.38
CA LEU A 181 -11.87 24.01 13.20
C LEU A 181 -11.15 22.71 12.84
N ASP A 182 -10.77 21.90 13.83
CA ASP A 182 -10.08 20.63 13.60
C ASP A 182 -11.02 19.65 12.90
N ALA A 183 -12.28 19.59 13.34
CA ALA A 183 -13.31 18.78 12.72
C ALA A 183 -13.64 19.25 11.30
N ALA A 184 -13.63 20.56 11.07
CA ALA A 184 -13.79 21.13 9.74
C ALA A 184 -12.63 20.73 8.81
N LEU A 185 -11.37 20.82 9.28
CA LEU A 185 -10.19 20.41 8.54
C LEU A 185 -10.19 18.90 8.24
N GLU A 186 -10.57 18.07 9.21
CA GLU A 186 -10.66 16.62 9.03
C GLU A 186 -11.75 16.26 8.01
N THR A 187 -12.87 16.99 8.01
CA THR A 187 -13.91 16.87 6.97
C THR A 187 -13.34 17.18 5.58
N LEU A 188 -12.57 18.26 5.43
CA LEU A 188 -11.96 18.60 4.13
C LEU A 188 -10.93 17.55 3.69
N LYS A 189 -10.13 17.01 4.62
CA LYS A 189 -9.21 15.89 4.36
C LYS A 189 -9.96 14.65 3.89
N ALA A 190 -11.07 14.31 4.55
CA ALA A 190 -11.95 13.20 4.17
C ALA A 190 -12.52 13.38 2.76
N ILE A 191 -13.09 14.55 2.48
CA ILE A 191 -13.64 14.89 1.16
C ILE A 191 -12.57 14.75 0.07
N LYS A 192 -11.36 15.28 0.31
CA LYS A 192 -10.28 15.16 -0.68
C LYS A 192 -9.83 13.71 -0.88
N THR A 193 -9.71 12.98 0.24
CA THR A 193 -9.23 11.59 0.23
C THR A 193 -10.21 10.65 -0.45
N PHE A 194 -11.52 10.92 -0.40
CA PHE A 194 -12.53 10.01 -0.94
C PHE A 194 -13.24 10.57 -2.19
N GLY A 195 -13.59 11.86 -2.23
CA GLY A 195 -14.39 12.50 -3.29
C GLY A 195 -13.69 12.87 -4.59
N GLY A 196 -12.36 13.09 -4.59
CA GLY A 196 -11.58 13.40 -5.83
C GLY A 196 -10.54 14.50 -5.67
#